data_AF-A0A7E5WHH2-F1
#
_entry.id   AF-A0A7E5WHH2-F1
#
_cell.length_a   1.000
_cell.length_b   1.000
_cell.length_c   1.000
_cell.angle_alpha   90.00
_cell.angle_beta   90.00
_cell.angle_gamma   90.00
#
_symmetry.space_group_name_H-M   'P 1'
#
loop_
_entity.id
_entity.type
_entity.pdbx_description
1 polymer ?
#
loop_
_entity_poly.entity_id
_entity_poly.type
_entity_poly.pdbx_seq_one_letter_code
_entity_poly.pdbx_strand_id
1 'polypeptide(L)'
;MLVPASPLSPLEILVKTIIEQYLATSYCITFVSDVPFNVFLATGLTYLIPSEQNLVEQILNVSEIGCSDYIVRMQEPQKFMVAFERVVHIGDIRRSDRKIIILPYDEDYNENREIDLSSMVFSMKESNFVANMLMIETLNSESDCKLFDLITHKFVGPDEEMHLPIHLDRWDSCREKFEKKANLFPHDITNLNGKTVKVACITYQPFVLLDIDPAIEPLGRDGVEVRMVEEFCRLAQFSGGLNS
;
A
#
# COMPACT_ATOMS: atom_id res chain seq x y z
N MET A 1 32.16 -6.63 -27.64
CA MET A 1 30.81 -6.81 -28.20
C MET A 1 29.86 -6.03 -27.30
N LEU A 2 29.36 -4.90 -27.77
CA LEU A 2 28.34 -4.12 -27.06
C LEU A 2 27.00 -4.78 -27.37
N VAL A 3 26.37 -5.39 -26.37
CA VAL A 3 25.00 -5.87 -26.46
C VAL A 3 24.11 -4.62 -26.62
N PRO A 4 23.31 -4.49 -27.69
CA PRO A 4 22.39 -3.36 -27.79
C PRO A 4 21.38 -3.46 -26.63
N ALA A 5 21.19 -2.36 -25.91
CA ALA A 5 20.16 -2.27 -24.88
C ALA A 5 18.80 -2.57 -25.53
N SER A 6 18.14 -3.64 -25.10
CA SER A 6 16.77 -3.93 -25.49
C SER A 6 15.90 -2.70 -25.18
N PRO A 7 15.01 -2.26 -26.09
CA PRO A 7 14.10 -1.18 -25.78
C PRO A 7 13.23 -1.59 -24.59
N LEU A 8 13.15 -0.72 -23.59
CA LEU A 8 12.29 -0.92 -22.43
C LEU A 8 10.84 -1.04 -22.89
N SER A 9 10.11 -1.97 -22.29
CA SER A 9 8.66 -2.10 -22.49
C SER A 9 7.93 -0.86 -21.96
N PRO A 10 6.72 -0.55 -22.47
CA PRO A 10 5.90 0.56 -21.97
C PRO A 10 5.71 0.56 -20.45
N LEU A 11 5.50 -0.62 -19.85
CA LEU A 11 5.36 -0.76 -18.40
C LEU A 11 6.66 -0.43 -17.65
N GLU A 12 7.82 -0.84 -18.18
CA GLU A 12 9.12 -0.49 -17.58
C GLU A 12 9.39 1.02 -17.64
N ILE A 13 8.98 1.70 -18.72
CA ILE A 13 9.08 3.16 -18.85
C ILE A 13 8.18 3.85 -17.82
N LEU A 14 6.93 3.39 -17.67
CA LEU A 14 6.00 3.90 -16.67
C LEU A 14 6.57 3.73 -15.25
N VAL A 15 7.02 2.52 -14.89
CA VAL A 15 7.56 2.25 -13.55
C VAL A 15 8.80 3.08 -13.27
N LYS A 16 9.70 3.23 -14.25
CA LYS A 16 10.84 4.12 -14.13
C LYS A 16 10.40 5.56 -13.87
N THR A 17 9.41 6.05 -14.60
CA THR A 17 8.86 7.40 -14.44
C THR A 17 8.27 7.59 -13.04
N ILE A 18 7.52 6.61 -12.52
CA ILE A 18 6.96 6.68 -11.17
C ILE A 18 8.07 6.71 -10.12
N ILE A 19 9.10 5.87 -10.26
CA ILE A 19 10.19 5.82 -9.29
C ILE A 19 10.96 7.14 -9.26
N GLU A 20 11.29 7.69 -10.43
CA GLU A 20 12.01 8.96 -10.53
C GLU A 20 11.21 10.16 -10.00
N GLN A 21 9.88 10.17 -10.15
CA GLN A 21 9.05 11.29 -9.72
C GLN A 21 8.56 11.18 -8.27
N TYR A 22 8.24 9.98 -7.80
CA TYR A 22 7.52 9.77 -6.53
C TYR A 22 8.31 8.97 -5.49
N LEU A 23 9.32 8.21 -5.90
CA LEU A 23 10.12 7.36 -5.00
C LEU A 23 11.61 7.77 -4.97
N ALA A 24 11.94 8.95 -5.48
CA ALA A 24 13.33 9.44 -5.50
C ALA A 24 13.92 9.62 -4.09
N THR A 25 13.07 9.87 -3.09
CA THR A 25 13.47 10.01 -1.68
C THR A 25 13.47 8.69 -0.92
N SER A 26 13.02 7.59 -1.55
CA SER A 26 13.00 6.27 -0.92
C SER A 26 14.42 5.77 -0.72
N TYR A 27 14.73 5.35 0.51
CA TYR A 27 16.05 4.80 0.85
C TYR A 27 16.35 3.51 0.09
N CYS A 28 15.36 2.60 0.04
CA CYS A 28 15.44 1.35 -0.68
C CYS A 28 14.05 0.92 -1.15
N ILE A 29 13.98 0.41 -2.38
CA ILE A 29 12.77 -0.11 -3.00
C ILE A 29 12.97 -1.62 -3.23
N THR A 30 12.00 -2.43 -2.80
CA THR A 30 11.99 -3.86 -3.04
C THR A 30 11.07 -4.20 -4.22
N PHE A 31 11.62 -4.84 -5.24
CA PHE A 31 10.87 -5.43 -6.33
C PHE A 31 10.54 -6.89 -5.99
N VAL A 32 9.25 -7.23 -5.87
CA VAL A 32 8.78 -8.60 -5.65
C VAL A 32 8.11 -9.06 -6.95
N SER A 33 8.74 -9.97 -7.69
CA SER A 33 8.27 -10.33 -9.04
C SER A 33 8.50 -11.79 -9.38
N ASP A 34 7.47 -12.46 -9.90
CA ASP A 34 7.61 -13.84 -10.45
C ASP A 34 8.34 -13.83 -11.80
N VAL A 35 8.32 -12.69 -12.50
CA VAL A 35 8.86 -12.50 -13.84
C VAL A 35 10.03 -11.52 -13.84
N PRO A 36 11.05 -11.70 -14.69
CA PRO A 36 12.11 -10.70 -14.84
C PRO A 36 11.54 -9.33 -15.23
N PHE A 37 12.06 -8.28 -14.61
CA PHE A 37 11.67 -6.89 -14.90
C PHE A 37 12.93 -6.03 -14.92
N ASN A 38 13.23 -5.40 -16.05
CA ASN A 38 14.49 -4.70 -16.23
C ASN A 38 14.29 -3.20 -15.96
N VAL A 39 14.47 -2.80 -14.70
CA VAL A 39 14.50 -1.38 -14.32
C VAL A 39 15.83 -1.08 -13.64
N PHE A 40 16.68 -0.32 -14.34
CA PHE A 40 17.95 0.17 -13.81
C PHE A 40 17.74 1.56 -13.20
N LEU A 41 18.08 1.71 -11.91
CA LEU A 41 17.93 2.97 -11.18
C LEU A 41 19.17 3.28 -10.35
N ALA A 42 19.31 4.56 -9.99
CA ALA A 42 20.37 5.04 -9.10
C ALA A 42 20.08 4.76 -7.61
N THR A 43 18.82 4.52 -7.24
CA THR A 43 18.39 4.18 -5.88
C THR A 43 18.70 2.73 -5.52
N GLY A 44 18.82 2.43 -4.22
CA GLY A 44 19.01 1.07 -3.73
C GLY A 44 17.82 0.19 -4.09
N LEU A 45 18.02 -0.74 -5.02
CA LEU A 45 17.02 -1.72 -5.44
C LEU A 45 17.36 -3.10 -4.86
N THR A 46 16.37 -3.76 -4.28
CA THR A 46 16.46 -5.18 -3.92
C THR A 46 15.42 -5.96 -4.71
N TYR A 47 15.82 -7.08 -5.30
CA TYR A 47 14.93 -7.94 -6.06
C TYR A 47 14.64 -9.22 -5.27
N LEU A 48 13.36 -9.57 -5.17
CA LEU A 48 12.86 -10.79 -4.57
C LEU A 48 12.07 -11.58 -5.61
N ILE A 49 12.48 -12.82 -5.81
CA ILE A 49 11.67 -13.82 -6.50
C ILE A 49 10.84 -14.50 -5.41
N PRO A 50 9.52 -14.31 -5.41
CA PRO A 50 8.66 -14.79 -4.34
C PRO A 50 8.62 -16.32 -4.34
N SER A 51 8.82 -16.90 -3.17
CA SER A 51 8.61 -18.33 -2.92
C SER A 51 7.43 -18.50 -1.99
N GLU A 52 6.41 -19.26 -2.37
CA GLU A 52 5.18 -19.40 -1.57
C GLU A 52 5.43 -19.83 -0.12
N GLN A 53 6.42 -20.70 0.10
CA GLN A 53 6.74 -21.23 1.42
C GLN A 53 7.50 -20.21 2.28
N ASN A 54 8.27 -19.32 1.66
CA ASN A 54 9.24 -18.45 2.35
C ASN A 54 8.98 -16.96 2.15
N LEU A 55 7.87 -16.57 1.50
CA LEU A 55 7.59 -15.18 1.13
C LEU A 55 7.64 -14.23 2.35
N VAL A 56 7.10 -14.68 3.49
CA VAL A 56 7.14 -13.91 4.74
C VAL A 56 8.58 -13.65 5.19
N GLU A 57 9.44 -14.67 5.19
CA GLU A 57 10.84 -14.53 5.61
C GLU A 57 11.64 -13.68 4.60
N GLN A 58 11.37 -13.84 3.30
CA GLN A 58 11.99 -13.01 2.26
C GLN A 58 11.64 -11.53 2.43
N ILE A 59 10.36 -11.21 2.65
CA ILE A 59 9.90 -9.83 2.86
C ILE A 59 10.43 -9.29 4.20
N LEU A 60 10.49 -10.12 5.25
CA LEU A 60 11.04 -9.74 6.54
C LEU A 60 12.52 -9.33 6.42
N ASN A 61 13.34 -10.18 5.79
CA ASN A 61 14.78 -9.92 5.65
C ASN A 61 15.08 -8.59 4.95
N VAL A 62 14.31 -8.25 3.91
CA VAL A 62 14.48 -6.95 3.22
C VAL A 62 13.93 -5.77 4.04
N SER A 63 12.87 -6.00 4.81
CA SER A 63 12.32 -5.01 5.74
C SER A 63 13.34 -4.67 6.83
N GLU A 64 14.04 -5.66 7.37
CA GLU A 64 15.04 -5.50 8.45
C GLU A 64 16.32 -4.79 8.00
N ILE A 65 16.64 -4.80 6.70
CA ILE A 65 17.72 -3.95 6.15
C ILE A 65 17.24 -2.54 5.77
N GLY A 66 15.96 -2.24 6.03
CA GLY A 66 15.37 -0.91 5.87
C GLY A 66 14.74 -0.64 4.50
N CYS A 67 14.43 -1.66 3.69
CA CYS A 67 13.62 -1.49 2.49
C CYS A 67 12.14 -1.54 2.85
N SER A 68 11.42 -0.44 2.64
CA SER A 68 10.03 -0.29 3.11
C SER A 68 9.02 0.02 2.01
N ASP A 69 9.49 0.34 0.82
CA ASP A 69 8.65 0.56 -0.36
C ASP A 69 8.74 -0.66 -1.28
N TYR A 70 7.59 -1.09 -1.80
CA TYR A 70 7.46 -2.33 -2.55
C TYR A 70 6.85 -2.08 -3.91
N ILE A 71 7.41 -2.72 -4.92
CA ILE A 71 6.83 -2.84 -6.25
C ILE A 71 6.58 -4.32 -6.51
N VAL A 72 5.33 -4.69 -6.71
CA VAL A 72 4.85 -6.06 -6.68
C VAL A 72 4.30 -6.42 -8.06
N ARG A 73 4.89 -7.42 -8.69
CA ARG A 73 4.43 -7.99 -9.95
C ARG A 73 4.28 -9.51 -9.80
N MET A 74 3.15 -9.90 -9.24
CA MET A 74 2.83 -11.29 -8.94
C MET A 74 1.51 -11.70 -9.57
N GLN A 75 1.36 -12.98 -9.92
CA GLN A 75 0.10 -13.53 -10.46
C GLN A 75 -1.06 -13.42 -9.45
N GLU A 76 -0.72 -13.53 -8.17
CA GLU A 76 -1.63 -13.47 -7.03
C GLU A 76 -1.10 -12.45 -5.98
N PRO A 77 -1.31 -11.14 -6.21
CA PRO A 77 -0.83 -10.09 -5.30
C PRO A 77 -1.45 -10.17 -3.88
N GLN A 78 -2.54 -10.91 -3.71
CA GLN A 78 -3.16 -11.17 -2.40
C GLN A 78 -2.19 -11.93 -1.48
N LYS A 79 -1.40 -12.87 -2.03
CA LYS A 79 -0.40 -13.61 -1.27
C LYS A 79 0.67 -12.67 -0.72
N PHE A 80 1.06 -11.67 -1.49
CA PHE A 80 1.94 -10.60 -1.01
C PHE A 80 1.29 -9.82 0.12
N MET A 81 0.04 -9.36 -0.02
CA MET A 81 -0.63 -8.58 1.04
C MET A 81 -0.73 -9.35 2.36
N VAL A 82 -1.08 -10.63 2.32
CA VAL A 82 -1.11 -11.52 3.50
C VAL A 82 0.27 -11.68 4.11
N ALA A 83 1.29 -11.92 3.29
CA ALA A 83 2.66 -12.07 3.80
C ALA A 83 3.21 -10.77 4.39
N PHE A 84 2.94 -9.65 3.73
CA PHE A 84 3.34 -8.32 4.15
C PHE A 84 2.72 -7.93 5.50
N GLU A 85 1.42 -8.18 5.70
CA GLU A 85 0.76 -7.93 6.98
C GLU A 85 1.44 -8.71 8.11
N ARG A 86 1.78 -9.98 7.89
CA ARG A 86 2.50 -10.78 8.87
C ARG A 86 3.87 -10.20 9.19
N VAL A 87 4.61 -9.72 8.17
CA VAL A 87 5.91 -9.06 8.37
C VAL A 87 5.78 -7.79 9.20
N VAL A 88 4.76 -6.98 8.96
CA VAL A 88 4.50 -5.76 9.76
C VAL A 88 4.30 -6.08 11.24
N HIS A 89 3.72 -7.26 11.56
CA HIS A 89 3.49 -7.69 12.94
C HIS A 89 4.72 -8.26 13.63
N ILE A 90 5.58 -9.00 12.90
CA ILE A 90 6.74 -9.69 13.49
C ILE A 90 8.07 -8.93 13.35
N GLY A 91 8.14 -7.95 12.44
CA GLY A 91 9.37 -7.19 12.18
C GLY A 91 9.71 -6.21 13.28
N ASP A 92 11.01 -6.04 13.52
CA ASP A 92 11.55 -5.09 14.48
C ASP A 92 11.49 -3.66 13.93
N ILE A 93 11.67 -3.50 12.61
CA ILE A 93 11.60 -2.20 11.94
C ILE A 93 10.15 -1.81 11.64
N ARG A 94 9.67 -0.81 12.40
CA ARG A 94 8.38 -0.16 12.18
C ARG A 94 8.55 1.15 11.42
N ARG A 95 8.12 1.17 10.16
CA ARG A 95 7.97 2.39 9.35
C ARG A 95 6.51 2.60 8.97
N SER A 96 6.02 3.83 9.14
CA SER A 96 4.62 4.22 9.00
C SER A 96 4.23 4.64 7.57
N ASP A 97 5.15 5.19 6.79
CA ASP A 97 4.88 5.62 5.41
C ASP A 97 5.50 4.64 4.40
N ARG A 98 4.80 3.53 4.16
CA ARG A 98 5.20 2.50 3.17
C ARG A 98 4.38 2.67 1.90
N LYS A 99 5.05 2.64 0.75
CA LYS A 99 4.39 2.71 -0.56
C LYS A 99 4.38 1.32 -1.20
N ILE A 100 3.22 0.87 -1.65
CA ILE A 100 3.04 -0.41 -2.35
C ILE A 100 2.49 -0.13 -3.74
N ILE A 101 3.24 -0.48 -4.77
CA ILE A 101 2.82 -0.38 -6.16
C ILE A 101 2.59 -1.78 -6.71
N ILE A 102 1.38 -2.10 -7.13
CA ILE A 102 1.03 -3.39 -7.74
C ILE A 102 0.97 -3.21 -9.25
N LEU A 103 1.77 -3.99 -9.96
CA LEU A 103 1.91 -3.96 -11.41
C LEU A 103 1.05 -5.05 -12.07
N PRO A 104 0.63 -4.85 -13.33
CA PRO A 104 -0.02 -5.90 -14.09
C PRO A 104 0.96 -7.07 -14.29
N TYR A 105 0.46 -8.29 -14.10
CA TYR A 105 1.28 -9.50 -14.22
C TYR A 105 1.65 -9.76 -15.68
N ASP A 106 0.65 -9.87 -16.54
CA ASP A 106 0.77 -10.09 -17.98
C ASP A 106 -0.41 -9.36 -18.67
N GLU A 107 -0.14 -8.82 -19.86
CA GLU A 107 -1.11 -8.07 -20.66
C GLU A 107 -2.29 -8.98 -21.05
N ASP A 108 -2.03 -10.24 -21.45
CA ASP A 108 -3.05 -11.19 -21.89
C ASP A 108 -3.77 -11.90 -20.73
N TYR A 109 -3.14 -11.95 -19.55
CA TYR A 109 -3.66 -12.68 -18.39
C TYR A 109 -4.72 -11.88 -17.62
N ASN A 110 -4.63 -10.55 -17.64
CA ASN A 110 -5.60 -9.67 -16.98
C ASN A 110 -6.88 -9.48 -17.81
N GLU A 111 -6.85 -9.70 -19.13
CA GLU A 111 -8.03 -9.57 -20.01
C GLU A 111 -9.11 -10.63 -19.75
N ASN A 112 -8.73 -11.81 -19.25
CA ASN A 112 -9.62 -12.96 -19.09
C ASN A 112 -10.13 -13.17 -17.66
N ARG A 113 -9.80 -12.27 -16.72
CA ARG A 113 -10.36 -12.33 -15.37
C ARG A 113 -11.69 -11.57 -15.33
N GLU A 114 -12.78 -12.29 -15.09
CA GLU A 114 -14.08 -11.70 -14.69
C GLU A 114 -14.00 -10.94 -13.35
N ILE A 115 -12.89 -11.10 -12.61
CA ILE A 115 -12.69 -10.57 -11.27
C ILE A 115 -11.88 -9.29 -11.34
N ASP A 116 -12.49 -8.18 -10.92
CA ASP A 116 -11.82 -6.89 -10.67
C ASP A 116 -10.75 -7.05 -9.58
N LEU A 117 -9.49 -7.11 -10.01
CA LEU A 117 -8.33 -7.32 -9.15
C LEU A 117 -8.15 -6.16 -8.17
N SER A 118 -8.42 -4.93 -8.61
CA SER A 118 -8.32 -3.73 -7.78
C SER A 118 -9.30 -3.79 -6.61
N SER A 119 -10.58 -4.04 -6.90
CA SER A 119 -11.60 -4.21 -5.87
C SER A 119 -11.26 -5.36 -4.92
N MET A 120 -10.79 -6.49 -5.44
CA MET A 120 -10.41 -7.63 -4.61
C MET A 120 -9.25 -7.28 -3.66
N VAL A 121 -8.15 -6.69 -4.14
CA VAL A 121 -7.00 -6.37 -3.30
C VAL A 121 -7.33 -5.24 -2.31
N PHE A 122 -8.02 -4.19 -2.74
CA PHE A 122 -8.36 -3.07 -1.85
C PHE A 122 -9.40 -3.43 -0.79
N SER A 123 -10.23 -4.45 -1.04
CA SER A 123 -11.18 -5.01 -0.06
C SER A 123 -10.53 -5.87 1.05
N MET A 124 -9.26 -6.22 0.90
CA MET A 124 -8.55 -7.05 1.89
C MET A 124 -8.37 -6.31 3.22
N LYS A 125 -8.48 -7.04 4.34
CA LYS A 125 -8.22 -6.49 5.68
C LYS A 125 -6.79 -5.96 5.81
N GLU A 126 -5.84 -6.57 5.10
CA GLU A 126 -4.43 -6.21 5.06
C GLU A 126 -4.22 -4.83 4.42
N SER A 127 -5.07 -4.44 3.47
CA SER A 127 -4.99 -3.15 2.77
C SER A 127 -5.40 -1.96 3.67
N ASN A 128 -6.24 -2.18 4.68
CA ASN A 128 -6.73 -1.12 5.58
C ASN A 128 -5.64 -0.39 6.39
N PHE A 129 -4.47 -1.01 6.50
CA PHE A 129 -3.33 -0.48 7.24
C PHE A 129 -2.28 0.18 6.34
N VAL A 130 -2.47 0.19 5.02
CA VAL A 130 -1.52 0.75 4.06
C VAL A 130 -2.13 1.97 3.39
N ALA A 131 -1.68 3.17 3.78
CA ALA A 131 -2.21 4.41 3.20
C ALA A 131 -1.86 4.56 1.72
N ASN A 132 -0.64 4.21 1.34
CA ASN A 132 -0.09 4.50 0.03
C ASN A 132 -0.02 3.24 -0.83
N MET A 133 -1.16 2.87 -1.40
CA MET A 133 -1.26 1.80 -2.40
C MET A 133 -1.59 2.37 -3.78
N LEU A 134 -0.90 1.87 -4.80
CA LEU A 134 -1.16 2.18 -6.19
C LEU A 134 -1.26 0.87 -6.97
N MET A 135 -2.35 0.66 -7.71
CA MET A 135 -2.48 -0.43 -8.66
C MET A 135 -2.44 0.13 -10.08
N ILE A 136 -1.68 -0.53 -10.94
CA ILE A 136 -1.59 -0.19 -12.35
C ILE A 136 -2.34 -1.26 -13.15
N GLU A 137 -3.32 -0.83 -13.93
CA GLU A 137 -4.10 -1.70 -14.79
C GLU A 137 -3.88 -1.34 -16.26
N THR A 138 -3.77 -2.37 -17.11
CA THR A 138 -3.66 -2.21 -18.56
C THR A 138 -5.04 -1.98 -19.16
N LEU A 139 -5.16 -0.94 -20.00
CA LEU A 139 -6.35 -0.73 -20.80
C LEU A 139 -6.16 -1.25 -22.21
N ASN A 140 -7.16 -2.01 -22.66
CA ASN A 140 -7.25 -2.43 -24.04
C ASN A 140 -7.61 -1.21 -24.89
N SER A 141 -6.65 -0.80 -25.71
CA SER A 141 -6.86 0.21 -26.74
C SER A 141 -6.69 -0.47 -28.09
N GLU A 142 -7.54 -0.13 -29.06
CA GLU A 142 -7.37 -0.58 -30.45
C GLU A 142 -6.16 0.11 -31.14
N SER A 143 -5.44 0.98 -30.42
CA SER A 143 -4.27 1.68 -30.92
C SER A 143 -2.99 0.92 -30.58
N ASP A 144 -1.92 1.16 -31.35
CA ASP A 144 -0.58 0.64 -31.06
C ASP A 144 -0.02 1.15 -29.71
N CYS A 145 -0.66 2.15 -29.10
CA CYS A 145 -0.30 2.72 -27.81
C CYS A 145 -0.92 1.93 -26.67
N LYS A 146 -0.11 1.63 -25.65
CA LYS A 146 -0.56 1.04 -24.40
C LYS A 146 -0.98 2.14 -23.44
N LEU A 147 -2.16 1.97 -22.85
CA LEU A 147 -2.72 2.87 -21.85
C LEU A 147 -2.72 2.14 -20.50
N PHE A 148 -2.36 2.86 -19.45
CA PHE A 148 -2.34 2.33 -18.09
C PHE A 148 -3.18 3.21 -17.19
N ASP A 149 -4.20 2.62 -16.55
CA ASP A 149 -4.96 3.30 -15.51
C ASP A 149 -4.26 3.13 -14.16
N LEU A 150 -4.25 4.23 -13.40
CA LEU A 150 -3.59 4.35 -12.11
C LEU A 150 -4.66 4.48 -11.05
N ILE A 151 -4.81 3.44 -10.24
CA ILE A 151 -5.92 3.27 -9.32
C ILE A 151 -5.37 3.20 -7.90
N THR A 152 -5.99 3.92 -6.97
CA THR A 152 -5.73 3.77 -5.53
C THR A 152 -7.01 3.39 -4.80
N HIS A 153 -6.95 3.23 -3.49
CA HIS A 153 -8.14 3.08 -2.65
C HIS A 153 -8.36 4.34 -1.81
N LYS A 154 -9.57 4.47 -1.28
CA LYS A 154 -9.91 5.55 -0.35
C LYS A 154 -9.38 5.22 1.05
N PHE A 155 -8.23 5.75 1.46
CA PHE A 155 -7.71 5.44 2.79
C PHE A 155 -8.40 6.19 3.95
N VAL A 156 -9.04 7.34 3.67
CA VAL A 156 -9.62 8.23 4.68
C VAL A 156 -11.15 8.24 4.63
N GLY A 157 -11.79 8.41 5.78
CA GLY A 157 -13.25 8.37 5.89
C GLY A 157 -13.77 7.14 6.63
N PRO A 158 -15.10 6.92 6.61
CA PRO A 158 -15.74 5.78 7.26
C PRO A 158 -15.26 4.45 6.66
N ASP A 159 -15.13 3.43 7.51
CA ASP A 159 -14.61 2.09 7.14
C ASP A 159 -15.36 1.47 5.93
N GLU A 160 -16.65 1.75 5.75
CA GLU A 160 -17.48 1.23 4.65
C GLU A 160 -17.02 1.70 3.25
N GLU A 161 -16.40 2.88 3.17
CA GLU A 161 -15.98 3.48 1.90
C GLU A 161 -14.50 3.23 1.59
N MET A 162 -13.75 2.67 2.54
CA MET A 162 -12.29 2.61 2.46
C MET A 162 -11.76 1.67 1.36
N HIS A 163 -12.58 0.71 0.97
CA HIS A 163 -12.23 -0.33 0.02
C HIS A 163 -12.50 0.07 -1.43
N LEU A 164 -13.14 1.22 -1.66
CA LEU A 164 -13.57 1.62 -2.99
C LEU A 164 -12.36 2.06 -3.85
N PRO A 165 -12.19 1.47 -5.05
CA PRO A 165 -11.16 1.92 -5.97
C PRO A 165 -11.44 3.36 -6.44
N ILE A 166 -10.38 4.15 -6.52
CA ILE A 166 -10.37 5.53 -7.00
C ILE A 166 -9.41 5.61 -8.18
N HIS A 167 -9.93 5.99 -9.35
CA HIS A 167 -9.10 6.35 -10.50
C HIS A 167 -8.39 7.68 -10.25
N LEU A 168 -7.06 7.66 -10.25
CA LEU A 168 -6.23 8.84 -10.06
C LEU A 168 -5.90 9.50 -11.40
N ASP A 169 -5.28 8.73 -12.29
CA ASP A 169 -4.74 9.23 -13.54
C ASP A 169 -4.61 8.11 -14.58
N ARG A 170 -4.24 8.49 -15.79
CA ARG A 170 -3.93 7.60 -16.89
C ARG A 170 -2.58 7.96 -17.47
N TRP A 171 -1.80 6.95 -17.83
CA TRP A 171 -0.53 7.13 -18.52
C TRP A 171 -0.58 6.54 -19.93
N ASP A 172 -0.07 7.31 -20.90
CA ASP A 172 -0.05 6.98 -22.32
C ASP A 172 1.37 6.66 -22.78
N SER A 173 1.59 5.45 -23.31
CA SER A 173 2.91 4.99 -23.74
C SER A 173 3.49 5.74 -24.94
N CYS A 174 2.65 6.27 -25.82
CA CYS A 174 3.11 7.00 -27.01
C CYS A 174 3.52 8.43 -26.68
N ARG A 175 2.91 9.02 -25.65
CA ARG A 175 3.26 10.36 -25.16
C ARG A 175 4.24 10.35 -23.99
N GLU A 176 4.42 9.19 -23.37
CA GLU A 176 5.18 8.94 -22.14
C GLU A 176 4.78 9.91 -21.01
N LYS A 177 3.47 10.18 -20.88
CA LYS A 177 2.95 11.22 -19.98
C LYS A 177 1.67 10.80 -19.27
N PHE A 178 1.52 11.33 -18.06
CA PHE A 178 0.26 11.33 -17.32
C PHE A 178 -0.71 12.36 -17.92
N GLU A 179 -1.99 12.00 -18.01
CA GLU A 179 -3.03 12.86 -18.58
C GLU A 179 -3.38 14.03 -17.65
N LYS A 180 -3.63 13.75 -16.37
CA LYS A 180 -4.06 14.73 -15.36
C LYS A 180 -2.92 15.26 -14.50
N LYS A 181 -1.78 14.56 -14.48
CA LYS A 181 -0.64 14.82 -13.57
C LYS A 181 -1.08 14.82 -12.10
N ALA A 182 -1.96 13.89 -11.74
CA ALA A 182 -2.41 13.74 -10.37
C ALA A 182 -1.26 13.27 -9.46
N ASN A 183 -1.31 13.62 -8.17
CA ASN A 183 -0.41 13.03 -7.19
C ASN A 183 -0.78 11.54 -7.00
N LEU A 184 0.14 10.63 -7.31
CA LEU A 184 -0.09 9.18 -7.22
C LEU A 184 -0.15 8.67 -5.77
N PHE A 185 0.35 9.46 -4.81
CA PHE A 185 0.31 9.17 -3.38
C PHE A 185 -0.28 10.37 -2.62
N PRO A 186 -1.60 10.60 -2.72
CA PRO A 186 -2.24 11.80 -2.18
C PRO A 186 -2.47 11.76 -0.67
N HIS A 187 -2.30 10.59 -0.04
CA HIS A 187 -2.71 10.36 1.33
C HIS A 187 -1.69 10.93 2.31
N ASP A 188 -2.03 12.08 2.87
CA ASP A 188 -1.38 12.63 4.05
C ASP A 188 -2.14 12.16 5.29
N ILE A 189 -1.45 11.51 6.23
CA ILE A 189 -2.02 10.99 7.48
C ILE A 189 -2.39 12.10 8.49
N THR A 190 -2.32 13.36 8.09
CA THR A 190 -2.66 14.53 8.91
C THR A 190 -4.16 14.68 9.16
N ASN A 191 -5.01 14.21 8.25
CA ASN A 191 -6.47 14.22 8.42
C ASN A 191 -7.09 12.93 7.87
N LEU A 192 -7.67 12.13 8.77
CA LEU A 192 -8.19 10.81 8.45
C LEU A 192 -9.71 10.77 8.32
N ASN A 193 -10.37 11.94 8.37
CA ASN A 193 -11.78 12.18 8.07
C ASN A 193 -12.76 11.21 8.77
N GLY A 194 -12.49 10.88 10.04
CA GLY A 194 -13.35 10.01 10.84
C GLY A 194 -13.06 8.51 10.68
N LYS A 195 -11.90 8.13 10.12
CA LYS A 195 -11.44 6.73 10.11
C LYS A 195 -11.40 6.16 11.53
N THR A 196 -11.73 4.88 11.69
CA THR A 196 -11.73 4.24 13.01
C THR A 196 -10.31 3.86 13.44
N VAL A 197 -9.87 4.30 14.62
CA VAL A 197 -8.68 3.76 15.29
C VAL A 197 -9.11 2.70 16.28
N LYS A 198 -8.54 1.51 16.14
CA LYS A 198 -8.69 0.41 17.09
C LYS A 198 -7.47 0.37 18.00
N VAL A 199 -7.69 0.65 19.28
CA VAL A 199 -6.64 0.54 20.30
C VAL A 199 -6.96 -0.64 21.21
N ALA A 200 -5.98 -1.53 21.36
CA ALA A 200 -6.03 -2.64 22.31
C ALA A 200 -5.23 -2.25 23.56
N CYS A 201 -5.85 -2.33 24.72
CA CYS A 201 -5.21 -2.05 26.00
C CYS A 201 -5.56 -3.15 27.00
N ILE A 202 -4.67 -3.36 27.97
CA ILE A 202 -4.96 -4.15 29.17
C ILE A 202 -5.26 -3.21 30.32
N THR A 203 -6.09 -3.62 31.27
CA THR A 203 -6.37 -2.80 32.46
C THR A 203 -5.18 -2.77 33.40
N TYR A 204 -4.64 -1.58 33.68
CA TYR A 204 -3.63 -1.37 34.71
C TYR A 204 -3.72 0.05 35.28
N GLN A 205 -3.96 0.12 36.59
CA GLN A 205 -4.23 1.38 37.26
C GLN A 205 -2.92 2.17 37.49
N PRO A 206 -2.93 3.52 37.40
CA PRO A 206 -4.04 4.41 37.02
C PRO A 206 -4.09 4.78 35.53
N PHE A 207 -3.37 4.06 34.67
CA PHE A 207 -3.11 4.47 33.29
C PHE A 207 -4.20 4.02 32.32
N VAL A 208 -4.72 2.80 32.50
CA VAL A 208 -5.82 2.24 31.73
C VAL A 208 -6.81 1.58 32.69
N LEU A 209 -8.03 2.10 32.71
CA LEU A 209 -9.19 1.58 33.42
C LEU A 209 -10.24 1.23 32.36
N LEU A 210 -10.62 -0.04 32.27
CA LEU A 210 -11.69 -0.54 31.40
C LEU A 210 -12.83 -1.07 32.29
N ASP A 211 -14.00 -1.29 31.68
CA ASP A 211 -15.21 -1.83 32.32
C ASP A 211 -15.69 -1.02 33.55
N ILE A 212 -15.49 0.30 33.50
CA ILE A 212 -16.05 1.21 34.50
C ILE A 212 -17.56 1.28 34.30
N ASP A 213 -18.31 1.38 35.40
CA ASP A 213 -19.77 1.56 35.34
C ASP A 213 -20.12 2.77 34.45
N PRO A 214 -20.91 2.59 33.36
CA PRO A 214 -21.34 3.67 32.49
C PRO A 214 -22.12 4.79 33.21
N ALA A 215 -22.66 4.53 34.40
CA ALA A 215 -23.26 5.56 35.25
C ALA A 215 -22.23 6.54 35.84
N ILE A 216 -20.96 6.12 35.92
CA ILE A 216 -19.83 6.92 36.42
C ILE A 216 -19.06 7.54 35.25
N GLU A 217 -18.75 6.73 34.23
CA GLU A 217 -17.97 7.14 33.06
C GLU A 217 -18.68 6.63 31.79
N PRO A 218 -19.31 7.51 30.98
CA PRO A 218 -20.14 7.12 29.85
C PRO A 218 -19.50 6.18 28.82
N LEU A 219 -18.18 6.26 28.65
CA LEU A 219 -17.42 5.40 27.73
C LEU A 219 -16.98 4.07 28.36
N GLY A 220 -17.28 3.87 29.65
CA GLY A 220 -16.89 2.68 30.42
C GLY A 220 -15.38 2.53 30.59
N ARG A 221 -14.61 3.59 30.34
CA ARG A 221 -13.15 3.58 30.31
C ARG A 221 -12.57 4.92 30.75
N ASP A 222 -11.46 4.88 31.47
CA ASP A 222 -10.74 6.08 31.92
C ASP A 222 -9.24 5.74 32.08
N GLY A 223 -8.44 6.72 32.47
CA GLY A 223 -7.01 6.58 32.74
C GLY A 223 -6.18 7.54 31.90
N VAL A 224 -4.94 7.73 32.32
CA VAL A 224 -4.02 8.69 31.68
C VAL A 224 -3.80 8.36 30.20
N GLU A 225 -3.61 7.09 29.85
CA GLU A 225 -3.36 6.68 28.47
C GLU A 225 -4.63 6.68 27.63
N VAL A 226 -5.77 6.31 28.20
CA VAL A 226 -7.07 6.38 27.53
C VAL A 226 -7.38 7.82 27.12
N ARG A 227 -7.21 8.78 28.03
CA ARG A 227 -7.40 10.21 27.73
C ARG A 227 -6.40 10.73 26.70
N MET A 228 -5.16 10.26 26.75
CA MET A 228 -4.14 10.62 25.76
C MET A 228 -4.52 10.13 24.36
N VAL A 229 -5.01 8.90 24.24
CA VAL A 229 -5.51 8.33 22.98
C VAL A 229 -6.73 9.10 22.48
N GLU A 230 -7.68 9.44 23.36
CA GLU A 230 -8.87 10.19 22.97
C GLU A 230 -8.53 11.59 22.47
N GLU A 231 -7.59 12.27 23.12
CA GLU A 231 -7.11 13.58 22.67
C GLU A 231 -6.32 13.49 21.35
N PHE A 232 -5.53 12.43 21.17
CA PHE A 232 -4.89 12.14 19.89
C PHE A 232 -5.92 11.92 18.78
N CYS A 233 -6.96 11.12 19.02
CA CYS A 233 -8.05 10.89 18.07
C CYS A 233 -8.77 12.18 17.72
N ARG A 234 -9.00 13.08 18.69
CA ARG A 234 -9.59 14.40 18.48
C ARG A 234 -8.73 15.28 17.57
N LEU A 235 -7.42 15.28 17.77
CA LEU A 235 -6.48 16.10 17.00
C LEU A 235 -6.27 15.57 15.56
N ALA A 236 -6.17 14.26 15.40
CA ALA A 236 -5.95 13.60 14.10
C ALA A 236 -7.26 13.29 13.33
N GLN A 237 -8.41 13.70 13.88
CA GLN A 237 -9.75 13.53 13.29
C GLN A 237 -10.12 12.06 13.03
N PHE A 238 -9.83 11.19 13.99
CA PHE A 238 -10.27 9.80 14.00
C PHE A 238 -11.63 9.61 14.68
N SER A 239 -12.36 8.57 14.32
CA SER A 239 -13.41 8.01 15.16
C SER A 239 -12.79 6.99 16.14
N GLY A 240 -12.99 7.17 17.44
CA GLY A 240 -12.36 6.34 18.47
C GLY A 240 -13.17 5.08 18.77
N GLY A 241 -12.57 3.89 18.61
CA GLY A 241 -13.10 2.62 19.12
C GLY A 241 -12.02 1.87 19.92
N LEU A 242 -12.27 1.55 21.19
CA LEU A 242 -11.44 0.56 21.90
C LEU A 242 -12.16 -0.79 21.85
N ASN A 243 -11.43 -1.83 21.49
CA ASN A 243 -11.90 -3.21 21.63
C ASN A 243 -11.28 -3.77 22.91
N SER A 244 -12.14 -4.16 23.85
CA SER A 244 -11.82 -4.93 25.06
C SER A 244 -11.58 -6.40 24.74
#